data_AF-A0A4U7CDP5-F1
#
_entry.id   AF-A0A4U7CDP5-F1
#
_cell.length_a   1.000
_cell.length_b   1.000
_cell.length_c   1.000
_cell.angle_alpha   90.00
_cell.angle_beta   90.00
_cell.angle_gamma   90.00
#
_symmetry.space_group_name_H-M   'P 1'
#
loop_
_entity.id
_entity.type
_entity.pdbx_description
1 polymer ?
#
loop_
_entity_poly.entity_id
_entity_poly.type
_entity_poly.pdbx_seq_one_letter_code
_entity_poly.pdbx_strand_id
1 'polypeptide(L)'
;GLMMGLGETKEEIIEVLKDLRAHGVTMLTLGQYLAPSRHHLPVERYVPPEEFDELKEIALDLGFTHAACGPFVRSSYHADLQAKGVELK
;
A
#
# COMPACT_ATOMS: atom_id res chain seq x y z
N GLY A 1 -2.82 3.79 5.22
CA GLY A 1 -2.96 3.03 3.97
C GLY A 1 -2.94 4.00 2.80
N LEU A 2 -2.32 3.62 1.70
CA LEU A 2 -2.22 4.44 0.47
C LEU A 2 -2.94 3.74 -0.68
N MET A 3 -3.42 4.53 -1.62
CA MET A 3 -3.97 4.04 -2.88
C MET A 3 -3.06 4.49 -4.02
N MET A 4 -2.76 3.57 -4.93
CA MET A 4 -1.88 3.79 -6.08
C MET A 4 -2.67 3.81 -7.38
N GLY A 5 -2.16 4.50 -8.39
CA GLY A 5 -2.80 4.71 -9.69
C GLY A 5 -3.48 6.07 -9.86
N LEU A 6 -3.09 7.07 -9.06
CA LEU A 6 -3.59 8.44 -9.10
C LEU A 6 -2.60 9.44 -9.73
N GLY A 7 -1.49 8.95 -10.28
CA GLY A 7 -0.47 9.75 -10.97
C GLY A 7 0.86 9.82 -10.23
N GLU A 8 0.97 9.15 -9.08
CA GLU A 8 2.19 9.06 -8.31
C GLU A 8 3.24 8.17 -8.98
N THR A 9 4.50 8.49 -8.72
CA THR A 9 5.67 7.67 -9.09
C THR A 9 6.01 6.70 -7.96
N LYS A 10 6.79 5.65 -8.30
CA LYS A 10 7.26 4.67 -7.32
C LYS A 10 8.16 5.33 -6.27
N GLU A 11 8.98 6.30 -6.70
CA GLU A 11 9.89 7.05 -5.86
C GLU A 11 9.13 7.87 -4.80
N GLU A 12 8.05 8.56 -5.20
CA GLU A 12 7.18 9.30 -4.26
C GLU A 12 6.54 8.36 -3.23
N ILE A 13 6.09 7.16 -3.64
CA ILE A 13 5.58 6.17 -2.69
C ILE A 13 6.66 5.79 -1.68
N ILE A 14 7.88 5.49 -2.14
CA ILE A 14 9.00 5.11 -1.25
C ILE A 14 9.34 6.24 -0.27
N GLU A 15 9.32 7.50 -0.70
CA GLU A 15 9.50 8.65 0.19
C GLU A 15 8.42 8.70 1.28
N VAL A 16 7.14 8.53 0.90
CA VAL A 16 6.04 8.45 1.87
C VAL A 16 6.23 7.27 2.84
N LEU A 17 6.71 6.12 2.38
CA LEU A 17 7.00 4.98 3.27
C LEU A 17 8.04 5.35 4.34
N LYS A 18 9.11 6.06 3.95
CA LYS A 18 10.15 6.54 4.89
C LYS A 18 9.56 7.54 5.89
N ASP A 19 8.75 8.48 5.42
CA ASP A 19 8.11 9.48 6.29
C ASP A 19 7.18 8.84 7.31
N LEU A 20 6.37 7.87 6.88
CA LEU A 20 5.49 7.10 7.76
C LEU A 20 6.30 6.36 8.85
N ARG A 21 7.43 5.75 8.48
CA ARG A 21 8.32 5.09 9.44
C ARG A 21 8.99 6.07 10.40
N ALA A 22 9.44 7.22 9.93
CA ALA A 22 10.01 8.27 10.77
C ALA A 22 9.02 8.75 11.85
N HIS A 23 7.71 8.66 11.58
CA HIS A 23 6.64 9.01 12.52
C HIS A 23 6.07 7.80 13.28
N GLY A 24 6.75 6.65 13.26
CA GLY A 24 6.40 5.49 14.07
C GLY A 24 5.23 4.65 13.55
N VAL A 25 4.76 4.86 12.32
CA VAL A 25 3.66 4.06 11.73
C VAL A 25 4.15 2.65 11.41
N THR A 26 3.62 1.62 12.07
CA THR A 26 4.13 0.24 11.98
C THR A 26 3.35 -0.68 11.06
N MET A 27 2.17 -0.27 10.60
CA MET A 27 1.29 -1.04 9.73
C MET A 27 0.99 -0.29 8.44
N LEU A 28 1.09 -0.98 7.31
CA LEU A 28 0.91 -0.42 5.98
C LEU A 28 -0.11 -1.24 5.18
N THR A 29 -0.94 -0.52 4.42
CA THR A 29 -1.75 -1.11 3.35
C THR A 29 -1.52 -0.33 2.06
N LEU A 30 -1.16 -1.01 0.98
CA LEU A 30 -1.04 -0.44 -0.37
C LEU A 30 -2.04 -1.15 -1.29
N GLY A 31 -2.94 -0.39 -1.91
CA GLY A 31 -3.97 -0.94 -2.80
C GLY A 31 -4.17 -0.13 -4.07
N GLN A 32 -4.76 -0.73 -5.11
CA GLN A 32 -5.11 -0.01 -6.33
C GLN A 32 -6.29 0.93 -6.08
N TYR A 33 -6.14 2.18 -6.51
CA TYR A 33 -7.25 3.11 -6.68
C TYR A 33 -8.16 2.61 -7.79
N LEU A 34 -9.43 2.41 -7.44
CA LEU A 34 -10.49 2.06 -8.38
C LEU A 34 -11.55 3.14 -8.28
N ALA A 35 -11.70 3.92 -9.36
CA ALA A 35 -12.71 4.97 -9.44
C ALA A 35 -14.13 4.37 -9.22
N PRO A 36 -14.89 4.82 -8.22
CA PRO A 36 -16.23 4.28 -7.97
C PRO A 36 -17.24 4.58 -9.10
N SER A 37 -17.03 5.69 -9.80
CA SER A 37 -17.86 6.13 -10.93
C SER A 37 -17.10 7.12 -11.80
N ARG A 38 -17.70 7.50 -12.94
CA ARG A 38 -17.14 8.48 -13.88
C ARG A 38 -17.02 9.91 -13.35
N HIS A 39 -17.60 10.20 -12.18
CA HIS A 39 -17.51 11.52 -11.55
C HIS A 39 -16.33 11.65 -10.58
N HIS A 40 -15.59 10.57 -10.37
CA HIS A 40 -14.38 10.57 -9.54
C HIS A 40 -13.14 10.75 -10.41
N LEU A 41 -11.99 10.96 -9.78
CA LEU A 41 -10.71 11.03 -10.48
C LEU A 41 -10.53 9.80 -11.38
N PRO A 42 -10.06 9.97 -12.63
CA PRO A 42 -9.74 8.83 -13.47
C PRO A 42 -8.58 8.04 -12.85
N VAL A 43 -8.53 6.74 -13.16
CA VAL A 43 -7.35 5.94 -12.85
C VAL A 43 -6.26 6.31 -13.86
N GLU A 44 -5.14 6.83 -13.38
CA GLU A 44 -4.00 7.22 -14.22
C GLU A 44 -3.19 5.98 -14.65
N ARG A 45 -3.04 5.01 -13.74
CA ARG A 45 -2.31 3.76 -14.02
C ARG A 45 -2.90 2.60 -13.22
N TYR A 46 -2.99 1.44 -13.86
CA TYR A 46 -3.14 0.17 -13.17
C TYR A 46 -1.76 -0.35 -12.83
N VAL A 47 -1.45 -0.37 -11.53
CA VAL A 47 -0.15 -0.80 -11.05
C VAL A 47 -0.03 -2.32 -11.22
N PRO A 48 1.07 -2.81 -11.79
CA PRO A 48 1.25 -4.24 -11.98
C PRO A 48 1.52 -4.94 -10.64
N PRO A 49 1.10 -6.21 -10.45
CA PRO A 49 1.24 -6.94 -9.18
C PRO A 49 2.67 -6.95 -8.61
N GLU A 50 3.68 -7.10 -9.47
CA GLU A 50 5.09 -7.12 -9.10
C GLU A 50 5.55 -5.84 -8.40
N GLU A 51 4.99 -4.67 -8.74
CA GLU A 51 5.34 -3.41 -8.08
C GLU A 51 4.78 -3.35 -6.65
N PHE A 52 3.64 -4.02 -6.37
CA PHE A 52 3.16 -4.17 -5.00
C PHE A 52 4.05 -5.08 -4.17
N ASP A 53 4.59 -6.15 -4.78
CA ASP A 53 5.52 -7.07 -4.12
C ASP A 53 6.85 -6.35 -3.79
N GLU A 54 7.42 -5.61 -4.74
CA GLU A 54 8.61 -4.78 -4.52
C GLU A 54 8.40 -3.78 -3.37
N LEU A 55 7.28 -3.06 -3.37
CA LEU A 55 6.98 -2.07 -2.33
C LEU A 55 6.72 -2.72 -0.96
N LYS A 56 6.21 -3.95 -0.93
CA LYS A 56 6.08 -4.73 0.31
C LYS A 56 7.45 -5.04 0.90
N GLU A 57 8.39 -5.53 0.10
CA GLU A 57 9.76 -5.81 0.53
C GLU A 57 10.44 -4.54 1.08
N ILE A 58 10.34 -3.43 0.34
CA ILE A 58 10.87 -2.13 0.78
C ILE A 58 10.25 -1.70 2.12
N ALA A 59 8.93 -1.86 2.29
CA ALA A 59 8.28 -1.53 3.55
C ALA A 59 8.81 -2.39 4.72
N LEU A 60 8.96 -3.70 4.51
CA LEU A 60 9.50 -4.60 5.54
C LEU A 60 10.94 -4.22 5.91
N ASP A 61 11.78 -3.89 4.93
CA ASP A 61 13.16 -3.43 5.13
C ASP A 61 13.24 -2.09 5.88
N LEU A 62 12.28 -1.19 5.66
CA LEU A 62 12.13 0.07 6.42
C LEU A 62 11.58 -0.15 7.84
N GLY A 63 11.26 -1.39 8.22
CA GLY A 63 10.85 -1.77 9.56
C GLY A 63 9.36 -1.61 9.84
N PHE A 64 8.49 -1.65 8.80
CA PHE A 64 7.08 -1.91 9.03
C PHE A 64 6.90 -3.32 9.60
N THR A 65 6.10 -3.48 10.66
CA THR A 65 5.81 -4.79 11.24
C THR A 65 4.83 -5.59 10.39
N HIS A 66 3.97 -4.89 9.64
CA HIS A 66 2.95 -5.47 8.78
C HIS A 66 2.80 -4.61 7.54
N ALA A 67 2.88 -5.25 6.37
CA ALA A 67 2.63 -4.62 5.09
C ALA A 67 1.73 -5.53 4.25
N ALA A 68 0.49 -5.11 4.03
CA ALA A 68 -0.41 -5.73 3.08
C ALA A 68 -0.39 -4.91 1.79
N CYS A 69 0.17 -5.46 0.72
CA CYS A 69 0.30 -4.79 -0.57
C CYS A 69 -0.36 -5.66 -1.64
N GLY A 70 -1.19 -5.06 -2.48
CA GLY A 70 -1.77 -5.75 -3.63
C GLY A 70 -2.99 -5.02 -4.21
N PRO A 71 -3.39 -5.34 -5.45
CA PRO A 71 -4.40 -4.56 -6.17
C PRO A 71 -5.73 -4.40 -5.42
N PHE A 72 -6.19 -5.46 -4.75
CA PHE A 72 -7.47 -5.47 -4.05
C PHE A 72 -7.36 -5.19 -2.55
N VAL A 73 -6.17 -4.88 -2.03
CA VAL A 73 -6.00 -4.53 -0.63
C VAL A 73 -6.78 -3.25 -0.33
N ARG A 74 -7.43 -3.24 0.83
CA ARG A 74 -8.15 -2.11 1.42
C ARG A 74 -7.71 -1.93 2.86
N SER A 75 -7.98 -0.77 3.45
CA SER A 75 -7.57 -0.45 4.82
C SER A 75 -8.10 -1.43 5.88
N SER A 76 -9.28 -2.02 5.65
CA SER A 76 -9.87 -3.04 6.53
C SER A 76 -9.54 -4.47 6.13
N TYR A 77 -8.81 -4.69 5.03
CA TYR A 77 -8.53 -6.02 4.51
C TYR A 77 -7.72 -6.82 5.53
N HIS A 78 -8.37 -7.80 6.18
CA HIS A 78 -7.79 -8.63 7.22
C HIS A 78 -7.12 -7.84 8.35
N ALA A 79 -7.66 -6.66 8.69
CA ALA A 79 -7.08 -5.79 9.72
C ALA A 79 -6.96 -6.50 11.08
N ASP A 80 -7.86 -7.42 11.39
CA ASP A 80 -7.82 -8.25 12.59
C ASP A 80 -6.66 -9.26 12.58
N LEU A 81 -6.29 -9.80 11.41
CA LEU A 81 -5.14 -10.69 11.24
C LEU A 81 -3.82 -9.92 11.22
N GLN A 82 -3.80 -8.74 10.59
CA GLN A 82 -2.65 -7.84 10.62
C GLN A 82 -2.36 -7.34 12.04
N ALA A 83 -3.38 -7.01 12.83
CA ALA A 83 -3.19 -6.64 14.24
C ALA A 83 -2.64 -7.80 15.08
N LYS A 84 -2.85 -9.05 14.64
CA LYS A 84 -2.45 -10.28 15.34
C LYS A 84 -1.07 -10.81 14.93
N GLY A 85 -0.34 -10.21 13.99
CA GLY A 85 0.96 -10.77 13.59
C GLY A 85 0.91 -11.76 12.42
N VAL A 86 -0.25 -12.00 11.81
CA VAL A 86 -0.43 -13.15 10.90
C VAL A 86 -0.14 -12.74 9.46
N GLU A 87 0.90 -13.33 8.86
CA GLU A 87 1.17 -13.18 7.44
C GLU A 87 0.10 -13.88 6.60
N LEU A 88 -0.41 -13.14 5.62
CA LEU A 88 -1.35 -13.64 4.63
C LEU A 88 -0.56 -14.20 3.45
N LYS A 89 -0.84 -15.45 3.10
CA LYS A 89 -0.37 -16.09 1.86
C LYS A 89 -1.08 -15.53 0.64
#